data_AF-A0A7J2N0N6-F1
#
_entry.id   AF-A0A7J2N0N6-F1
#
_cell.length_a   1.000
_cell.length_b   1.000
_cell.length_c   1.000
_cell.angle_alpha   90.00
_cell.angle_beta   90.00
_cell.angle_gamma   90.00
#
_symmetry.space_group_name_H-M   'P 1'
#
loop_
_entity.id
_entity.type
_entity.pdbx_description
1 polymer ?
#
loop_
_entity_poly.entity_id
_entity_poly.type
_entity_poly.pdbx_seq_one_letter_code
_entity_poly.pdbx_strand_id
1 'polypeptide(L)'
;MQSIIYIGNKAPIKYATAVATEFNKGADEVLIKARGRAISTAVDACQISMNKFLEGIEIKDIKIFTEEIENRNVSAIEILLGRI
;
A
#
# COMPACT_ATOMS: atom_id res chain seq x y z
N MET A 1 -6.75 4.64 13.95
CA MET A 1 -5.51 5.35 13.55
C MET A 1 -5.08 4.72 12.23
N GLN A 2 -5.00 5.48 11.15
CA GLN A 2 -4.71 4.94 9.82
C GLN A 2 -3.19 4.85 9.63
N SER A 3 -2.64 3.65 9.53
CA SER A 3 -1.20 3.46 9.26
C SER A 3 -0.95 3.63 7.75
N ILE A 4 -0.01 4.52 7.39
CA ILE A 4 0.29 4.83 5.98
C ILE A 4 1.67 4.27 5.62
N ILE A 5 1.75 3.54 4.50
CA ILE A 5 2.99 2.97 3.97
C ILE A 5 3.29 3.58 2.59
N TYR A 6 4.41 4.30 2.50
CA TYR A 6 4.88 4.89 1.25
C TYR A 6 5.80 3.92 0.49
N ILE A 7 5.46 3.63 -0.75
CA ILE A 7 6.21 2.74 -1.62
C ILE A 7 7.21 3.52 -2.46
N GLY A 8 8.41 2.98 -2.58
CA GLY A 8 9.52 3.53 -3.34
C GLY A 8 10.37 2.40 -3.93
N ASN A 9 11.69 2.49 -3.79
CA ASN A 9 12.63 1.62 -4.52
C ASN A 9 13.04 0.33 -3.76
N LYS A 10 12.43 0.02 -2.61
CA LYS A 10 12.74 -1.24 -1.90
C LYS A 10 11.99 -2.41 -2.57
N ALA A 11 12.47 -3.64 -2.36
CA ALA A 11 11.77 -4.83 -2.84
C ALA A 11 10.34 -4.93 -2.27
N PRO A 12 9.33 -5.40 -3.05
CA PRO A 12 7.94 -5.46 -2.61
C PRO A 12 7.74 -6.17 -1.26
N ILE A 13 8.50 -7.24 -1.01
CA ILE A 13 8.38 -8.02 0.23
C ILE A 13 8.69 -7.19 1.48
N LYS A 14 9.60 -6.20 1.41
CA LYS A 14 9.91 -5.32 2.56
C LYS A 14 8.72 -4.46 2.93
N TYR A 15 7.96 -3.98 1.94
CA TYR A 15 6.74 -3.24 2.17
C TYR A 15 5.62 -4.15 2.68
N ALA A 16 5.50 -5.36 2.11
CA ALA A 16 4.50 -6.32 2.55
C ALA A 16 4.70 -6.75 4.02
N THR A 17 5.95 -6.91 4.47
CA THR A 17 6.27 -7.14 5.89
C THR A 17 5.87 -5.97 6.78
N ALA A 18 6.06 -4.73 6.32
CA ALA A 18 5.63 -3.55 7.06
C ALA A 18 4.10 -3.49 7.20
N VAL A 19 3.35 -3.78 6.12
CA VAL A 19 1.89 -3.89 6.15
C VAL A 19 1.44 -4.94 7.18
N ALA A 20 2.02 -6.14 7.12
CA ALA A 20 1.68 -7.21 8.05
C ALA A 20 1.99 -6.85 9.52
N THR A 21 3.10 -6.15 9.74
CA THR A 21 3.50 -5.67 11.07
C THR A 21 2.47 -4.70 11.65
N GLU A 22 1.91 -3.80 10.83
CA GLU A 22 0.89 -2.85 11.29
C GLU A 22 -0.41 -3.56 11.66
N PHE A 23 -0.88 -4.52 10.85
CA PHE A 23 -2.06 -5.32 11.20
C PHE A 23 -1.85 -6.15 12.47
N ASN A 24 -0.65 -6.72 12.66
CA ASN A 24 -0.27 -7.45 13.87
C ASN A 24 -0.20 -6.57 15.13
N LYS A 25 0.09 -5.27 14.98
CA LYS A 25 -0.01 -4.28 16.07
C LYS A 25 -1.46 -3.87 16.39
N GLY A 26 -2.44 -4.38 15.65
CA GLY A 26 -3.86 -4.08 15.84
C GLY A 26 -4.36 -2.91 14.99
N ALA A 27 -3.71 -2.57 13.87
CA ALA A 27 -4.31 -1.65 12.91
C ALA A 27 -5.58 -2.27 12.31
N ASP A 28 -6.65 -1.47 12.23
CA ASP A 28 -7.89 -1.84 11.53
C ASP A 28 -7.74 -1.66 10.01
N GLU A 29 -6.97 -0.65 9.61
CA GLU A 29 -6.73 -0.26 8.23
C GLU A 29 -5.27 0.17 7.98
N VAL A 30 -4.78 -0.15 6.79
CA VAL A 30 -3.46 0.27 6.30
C VAL A 30 -3.61 0.85 4.90
N LEU A 31 -3.11 2.08 4.70
CA LEU A 31 -3.11 2.77 3.43
C LEU A 31 -1.74 2.66 2.75
N ILE A 32 -1.71 2.05 1.57
CA ILE A 32 -0.51 1.97 0.74
C ILE A 32 -0.55 3.12 -0.28
N LYS A 33 0.47 3.98 -0.27
CA LYS A 33 0.59 5.12 -1.20
C LYS A 33 1.80 4.96 -2.10
N ALA A 34 1.63 5.16 -3.40
CA ALA A 34 2.73 5.13 -4.36
C ALA A 34 2.48 6.07 -5.53
N ARG A 35 3.56 6.39 -6.26
CA ARG A 35 3.50 7.23 -7.46
C ARG A 35 4.53 6.83 -8.50
N GLY A 36 4.24 7.16 -9.75
CA GLY A 36 5.08 6.88 -10.91
C GLY A 36 5.44 5.40 -10.98
N ARG A 37 6.73 5.11 -11.19
CA ARG A 37 7.24 3.74 -11.33
C ARG A 37 6.97 2.84 -10.12
N ALA A 38 6.72 3.41 -8.94
CA ALA A 38 6.50 2.63 -7.71
C ALA A 38 5.09 2.03 -7.62
N ILE A 39 4.18 2.38 -8.54
CA ILE A 39 2.80 1.86 -8.57
C ILE A 39 2.80 0.33 -8.70
N SER A 40 3.62 -0.25 -9.58
CA SER A 40 3.68 -1.71 -9.72
C SER A 40 4.15 -2.38 -8.43
N THR A 41 5.18 -1.84 -7.78
CA THR A 41 5.69 -2.30 -6.48
C THR A 41 4.61 -2.22 -5.39
N ALA A 42 3.73 -1.24 -5.45
CA ALA A 42 2.64 -1.07 -4.48
C ALA A 42 1.57 -2.16 -4.63
N VAL A 43 1.21 -2.47 -5.88
CA VAL A 43 0.30 -3.57 -6.20
C VAL A 43 0.91 -4.90 -5.78
N ASP A 44 2.19 -5.12 -6.07
CA ASP A 44 2.90 -6.34 -5.64
C ASP A 44 2.94 -6.46 -4.11
N ALA A 45 3.25 -5.37 -3.39
CA ALA A 45 3.28 -5.37 -1.94
C ALA A 45 1.90 -5.69 -1.34
N CYS A 46 0.83 -5.08 -1.86
CA CYS A 46 -0.55 -5.36 -1.50
C CYS A 46 -0.88 -6.86 -1.67
N GLN A 47 -0.59 -7.42 -2.85
CA GLN A 47 -0.89 -8.82 -3.14
C GLN A 47 -0.05 -9.78 -2.28
N ILE A 48 1.23 -9.49 -2.04
CA ILE A 48 2.06 -10.32 -1.16
C ILE A 48 1.54 -10.29 0.28
N SER A 49 1.12 -9.12 0.79
CA SER A 49 0.56 -9.00 2.13
C SER A 49 -0.67 -9.90 2.31
N MET A 50 -1.63 -9.81 1.40
CA MET A 50 -2.89 -10.56 1.51
C MET A 50 -2.72 -12.06 1.24
N ASN A 51 -1.82 -12.46 0.32
CA ASN A 51 -1.72 -13.86 -0.07
C ASN A 51 -0.68 -14.66 0.73
N LYS A 52 0.28 -14.00 1.40
CA LYS A 52 1.37 -14.69 2.11
C LYS A 52 1.46 -14.40 3.61
N PHE A 53 0.93 -13.27 4.08
CA PHE A 53 1.19 -12.81 5.45
C PHE A 53 -0.06 -12.59 6.30
N LEU A 54 -1.21 -12.36 5.68
CA LEU A 54 -2.42 -11.93 6.38
C LEU A 54 -3.61 -12.77 5.96
N GLU A 55 -4.43 -13.16 6.93
CA GLU A 55 -5.75 -13.75 6.71
C GLU A 55 -6.82 -12.74 7.16
N GLY A 56 -7.99 -12.76 6.52
CA GLY A 56 -9.10 -11.89 6.91
C GLY A 56 -8.90 -10.39 6.61
N ILE A 57 -8.06 -10.07 5.62
CA ILE A 57 -7.85 -8.70 5.11
C ILE A 57 -8.40 -8.60 3.70
N GLU A 58 -9.07 -7.51 3.38
CA GLU A 58 -9.58 -7.19 2.04
C GLU A 58 -9.15 -5.80 1.56
N ILE A 59 -9.24 -5.58 0.25
CA ILE A 59 -9.06 -4.26 -0.35
C ILE A 59 -10.38 -3.51 -0.22
N LYS A 60 -10.38 -2.45 0.60
CA LYS A 60 -11.57 -1.62 0.85
C LYS A 60 -11.77 -0.57 -0.25
N ASP A 61 -10.67 0.00 -0.76
CA ASP A 61 -10.73 1.04 -1.78
C ASP A 61 -9.41 1.12 -2.59
N ILE A 62 -9.51 1.55 -3.85
CA ILE A 62 -8.37 1.86 -4.70
C ILE A 62 -8.63 3.21 -5.39
N LYS A 63 -7.76 4.18 -5.16
CA LYS A 63 -7.82 5.48 -5.82
C LYS A 63 -6.62 5.67 -6.73
N ILE A 64 -6.87 6.15 -7.94
CA ILE A 64 -5.84 6.52 -8.91
C ILE A 64 -6.08 7.98 -9.29
N PHE A 65 -5.02 8.78 -9.24
CA PHE A 65 -5.09 10.22 -9.52
C PHE A 65 -3.74 10.73 -10.02
N THR A 66 -3.65 12.03 -10.26
CA THR A 66 -2.42 12.72 -10.63
C THR A 66 -1.97 13.58 -9.45
N GLU A 67 -0.73 13.40 -9.00
CA GLU A 67 -0.04 14.33 -8.09
C GLU A 67 0.83 15.27 -8.91
N GLU A 68 0.83 16.55 -8.57
CA GLU A 68 1.78 17.52 -9.09
C GLU A 68 3.02 17.59 -8.19
N ILE A 69 4.18 17.32 -8.76
CA ILE A 69 5.47 17.35 -8.07
C ILE A 69 6.43 18.18 -8.89
N GLU A 70 6.93 19.27 -8.31
CA GLU A 70 7.90 20.16 -8.97
C GLU A 70 7.42 20.57 -10.38
N ASN A 71 6.14 20.97 -10.49
CA ASN A 71 5.47 21.33 -11.74
C ASN A 71 5.40 20.18 -12.79
N ARG A 72 5.43 18.93 -12.34
CA ARG A 72 5.26 17.74 -13.19
C ARG A 72 4.12 16.88 -12.67
N ASN A 73 3.29 16.44 -13.60
CA ASN A 73 2.20 15.51 -13.31
C ASN A 73 2.73 14.08 -13.22
N VAL A 74 2.47 13.42 -12.10
CA VAL A 74 2.87 12.03 -11.83
C VAL A 74 1.63 11.23 -11.45
N SER A 75 1.40 10.09 -12.11
CA SER A 75 0.34 9.17 -11.70
C SER A 75 0.60 8.68 -10.27
N ALA A 76 -0.45 8.63 -9.45
CA ALA A 76 -0.42 8.18 -8.07
C ALA A 76 -1.50 7.12 -7.83
N ILE A 77 -1.24 6.24 -6.87
CA ILE A 77 -2.19 5.22 -6.42
C ILE A 77 -2.24 5.20 -4.89
N GLU A 78 -3.44 5.02 -4.38
CA GLU A 78 -3.72 4.69 -2.99
C GLU A 78 -4.51 3.38 -2.94
N ILE A 79 -4.06 2.45 -2.10
CA ILE A 79 -4.74 1.16 -1.86
C ILE A 79 -5.04 1.07 -0.37
N LEU A 80 -6.32 1.03 -0.01
CA LEU A 80 -6.76 0.87 1.37
C LEU A 80 -7.01 -0.61 1.65
N LEU A 81 -6.25 -1.17 2.58
CA LEU A 81 -6.48 -2.51 3.12
C LEU A 81 -7.20 -2.39 4.47
N GLY A 82 -8.14 -3.28 4.74
CA GLY A 82 -8.83 -3.34 6.02
C GLY A 82 -9.26 -4.76 6.39
N ARG A 83 -9.55 -4.98 7.67
CA ARG A 83 -10.11 -6.24 8.15
C ARG A 83 -11.51 -6.48 7.56
N ILE A 84 -11.83 -7.75 7.30
CA ILE A 84 -13.19 -8.20 6.95
C ILE A 84 -14.13 -7.97 8.14
#